data_AF-A0A534AQI7-F1
#
_entry.id   AF-A0A534AQI7-F1
#
_cell.length_a   1.000
_cell.length_b   1.000
_cell.length_c   1.000
_cell.angle_alpha   90.00
_cell.angle_beta   90.00
_cell.angle_gamma   90.00
#
_symmetry.space_group_name_H-M   'P 1'
#
loop_
_entity.id
_entity.type
_entity.pdbx_description
1 polymer ?
#
loop_
_entity_poly.entity_id
_entity_poly.type
_entity_poly.pdbx_seq_one_letter_code
_entity_poly.pdbx_strand_id
1 'polypeptide(L)'
;MTNPSRNVRNAVRLALAACASSASGPLVYAQAAPAAAPAPVEEVVVTGSRLLQAPNDISISPITTVTAVDIQQTGLVRTEDVLQNLPSISTESPSGNSISTIGINTVSVRDLGSQRTLVLINNRRMNPGGAGGVTGPGGFANSADLNQIPAQLIERVDVLTGGASAVYGADAVAGVVNFVLNTHYEGVKIDTDYSFNNHKNDNAQYLGFLRDSGNPIPPSTVNTGQNRSLSLIMGANFADGRGNGTAYATYLNSSPAVGYQFDHAGCTLNGGSSDVTVPPICG
;
A
#
# COMPACT_ATOMS: atom_id res chain seq x y z
N MET A 1 49.48 33.68 -21.22
CA MET A 1 48.64 32.51 -21.55
C MET A 1 49.16 31.31 -20.74
N THR A 2 48.57 31.04 -19.58
CA THR A 2 48.95 29.94 -18.67
C THR A 2 48.24 28.66 -19.09
N ASN A 3 49.02 27.64 -19.46
CA ASN A 3 48.51 26.38 -20.03
C ASN A 3 47.91 25.46 -18.93
N PRO A 4 46.59 25.20 -18.93
CA PRO A 4 45.91 24.43 -17.88
C PRO A 4 46.32 22.94 -17.82
N SER A 5 46.96 22.42 -18.87
CA SER A 5 47.37 21.01 -18.95
C SER A 5 48.53 20.62 -18.03
N ARG A 6 49.34 21.58 -17.55
CA ARG A 6 50.43 21.31 -16.59
C ARG A 6 49.92 21.07 -15.17
N ASN A 7 48.84 21.75 -14.78
CA ASN A 7 48.28 21.67 -13.42
C ASN A 7 47.55 20.34 -13.20
N VAL A 8 46.84 19.85 -14.23
CA VAL A 8 46.15 18.55 -14.19
C VAL A 8 47.15 17.39 -14.12
N ARG A 9 48.26 17.47 -14.88
CA ARG A 9 49.32 16.44 -14.83
C ARG A 9 50.00 16.37 -13.46
N ASN A 10 50.21 17.51 -12.79
CA ASN A 10 50.78 17.52 -11.44
C ASN A 10 49.78 17.03 -10.39
N ALA A 11 48.49 17.34 -10.53
CA ALA A 11 47.45 16.83 -9.64
C ALA A 11 47.28 15.31 -9.73
N VAL A 12 47.32 14.73 -10.94
CA VAL A 12 47.24 13.27 -11.14
C VAL A 12 48.48 12.56 -10.59
N ARG A 13 49.68 13.16 -10.73
CA ARG A 13 50.91 12.60 -10.14
C ARG A 13 50.92 12.64 -8.62
N LEU A 14 50.37 13.69 -8.00
CA LEU A 14 50.22 13.75 -6.55
C LEU A 14 49.18 12.72 -6.04
N ALA A 15 48.07 12.54 -6.76
CA ALA A 15 47.06 11.55 -6.40
C ALA A 15 47.59 10.11 -6.47
N LEU A 16 48.39 9.78 -7.51
CA LEU A 16 48.97 8.45 -7.66
C LEU A 16 50.08 8.15 -6.64
N ALA A 17 50.80 9.19 -6.16
CA ALA A 17 51.80 9.04 -5.10
C ALA A 17 51.16 8.83 -3.71
N ALA A 18 49.97 9.40 -3.46
CA ALA A 18 49.26 9.25 -2.19
C ALA A 18 48.64 7.85 -2.01
N CYS A 19 48.36 7.12 -3.09
CA CYS A 19 47.82 5.76 -3.02
C CYS A 19 48.88 4.66 -2.80
N ALA A 20 50.18 4.97 -2.92
CA ALA A 20 51.26 3.98 -2.79
C ALA A 20 51.76 3.78 -1.34
N SER A 21 51.35 4.63 -0.38
CA SER A 21 51.84 4.61 1.00
C SER A 21 50.94 3.85 2.00
N SER A 22 49.82 3.25 1.58
CA SER A 22 48.89 2.53 2.46
C SER A 22 48.99 0.99 2.40
N ALA A 23 49.97 0.42 1.70
CA ALA A 23 50.15 -1.03 1.59
C ALA A 23 51.16 -1.62 2.60
N SER A 24 51.20 -1.10 3.83
CA SER A 24 51.98 -1.68 4.94
C SER A 24 51.02 -2.26 5.99
N GLY A 25 50.38 -3.39 5.67
CA GLY A 25 49.67 -4.19 6.67
C GLY A 25 50.67 -4.98 7.52
N PRO A 26 50.44 -5.15 8.84
CA PRO A 26 51.31 -5.97 9.67
C PRO A 26 51.24 -7.44 9.24
N LEU A 27 52.40 -8.10 9.14
CA LEU A 27 52.53 -9.55 9.00
C LEU A 27 52.01 -10.21 10.30
N VAL A 28 50.78 -10.73 10.26
CA VAL A 28 50.21 -11.52 11.36
C VAL A 28 50.71 -12.96 11.22
N TYR A 29 51.55 -13.39 12.16
CA TYR A 29 51.88 -14.79 12.38
C TYR A 29 50.63 -15.54 12.87
N ALA A 30 50.31 -16.67 12.24
CA ALA A 30 49.27 -17.58 12.70
C ALA A 30 49.73 -18.31 13.97
N GLN A 31 49.52 -17.69 15.13
CA GLN A 31 49.55 -18.40 16.41
C GLN A 31 48.21 -19.11 16.59
N ALA A 32 48.26 -20.43 16.79
CA ALA A 32 47.09 -21.24 17.09
C ALA A 32 46.36 -20.66 18.31
N ALA A 33 45.16 -20.12 18.10
CA ALA A 33 44.31 -19.62 19.15
C ALA A 33 43.83 -20.79 20.04
N PRO A 34 43.82 -20.63 21.37
CA PRO A 34 43.16 -21.60 22.26
C PRO A 34 41.68 -21.69 21.86
N ALA A 35 41.11 -22.90 21.91
CA ALA A 35 39.71 -23.15 21.59
C ALA A 35 38.81 -22.13 22.30
N ALA A 36 38.10 -21.32 21.50
CA ALA A 36 37.12 -20.38 22.01
C ALA A 36 36.06 -21.15 22.79
N ALA A 37 35.85 -20.75 24.05
CA ALA A 37 34.75 -21.24 24.86
C ALA A 37 33.43 -21.06 24.10
N PRO A 38 32.48 -22.01 24.20
CA PRO A 38 31.20 -21.90 23.52
C PRO A 38 30.56 -20.57 23.92
N ALA A 39 30.15 -19.78 22.92
CA ALA A 39 29.41 -18.55 23.15
C ALA A 39 28.25 -18.87 24.10
N PRO A 40 28.00 -18.05 25.14
CA PRO A 40 26.82 -18.25 25.96
C PRO A 40 25.63 -18.16 25.01
N VAL A 41 24.88 -19.26 24.91
CA VAL A 41 23.58 -19.25 24.25
C VAL A 41 22.78 -18.18 24.97
N GLU A 42 22.44 -17.09 24.28
CA GLU A 42 21.45 -16.16 24.77
C GLU A 42 20.16 -16.94 24.90
N GLU A 43 19.87 -17.35 26.14
CA GLU A 43 18.57 -17.87 26.50
C GLU A 43 17.58 -16.75 26.24
N VAL A 44 16.84 -16.87 25.14
CA VAL A 44 15.66 -16.03 24.89
C VAL A 44 14.59 -16.49 25.87
N VAL A 45 14.69 -16.00 27.10
CA VAL A 45 13.64 -16.17 28.10
C VAL A 45 12.48 -15.28 27.67
N VAL A 46 11.48 -15.90 27.04
CA VAL A 46 10.18 -15.25 26.83
C VAL A 46 9.46 -15.22 28.18
N THR A 47 9.86 -14.31 29.06
CA THR A 47 9.18 -14.08 30.34
C THR A 47 7.78 -13.54 30.07
N GLY A 48 6.78 -14.43 30.17
CA GLY A 48 5.37 -14.10 30.02
C GLY A 48 5.03 -13.64 28.61
N SER A 49 4.57 -14.57 27.76
CA SER A 49 3.93 -14.20 26.49
C SER A 49 2.61 -13.47 26.76
N ARG A 50 2.71 -12.20 27.13
CA ARG A 50 1.73 -11.18 26.75
C ARG A 50 1.95 -10.76 25.28
N LEU A 51 2.77 -11.52 24.56
CA LEU A 51 2.92 -11.49 23.12
C LEU A 51 1.59 -11.91 22.53
N LEU A 52 0.83 -10.90 22.08
CA LEU A 52 -0.09 -10.95 20.95
C LEU A 52 -0.60 -12.37 20.68
N GLN A 53 -1.57 -12.81 21.47
CA GLN A 53 -2.30 -14.05 21.19
C GLN A 53 -2.69 -14.01 19.72
N ALA A 54 -2.27 -15.00 18.93
CA ALA A 54 -2.51 -14.95 17.50
C ALA A 54 -4.02 -14.79 17.32
N PRO A 55 -4.51 -13.88 16.45
CA PRO A 55 -5.94 -13.65 16.32
C PRO A 55 -6.73 -14.96 16.08
N ASN A 56 -6.07 -15.95 15.46
CA ASN A 56 -6.59 -17.29 15.19
C ASN A 56 -6.65 -18.25 16.39
N ASP A 57 -5.99 -17.96 17.52
CA ASP A 57 -6.02 -18.82 18.71
C ASP A 57 -7.30 -18.66 19.55
N ILE A 58 -8.03 -17.55 19.33
CA ILE A 58 -9.28 -17.20 20.03
C ILE A 58 -10.48 -17.13 19.09
N SER A 59 -10.25 -16.94 17.78
CA SER A 59 -11.33 -16.78 16.81
C SER A 59 -11.73 -18.12 16.18
N ILE A 60 -13.03 -18.41 16.22
CA ILE A 60 -13.65 -19.56 15.52
C ILE A 60 -13.61 -19.35 13.99
N SER A 61 -13.48 -18.10 13.54
CA SER A 61 -13.39 -17.73 12.13
C SER A 61 -11.96 -17.34 11.74
N PRO A 62 -11.47 -17.71 10.55
CA PRO A 62 -10.13 -17.34 10.10
C PRO A 62 -9.95 -15.82 10.05
N ILE A 63 -8.89 -15.35 10.71
CA ILE A 63 -8.41 -13.97 10.67
C ILE A 63 -7.15 -13.93 9.80
N THR A 64 -7.19 -13.08 8.78
CA THR A 64 -6.03 -12.74 7.95
C THR A 64 -5.44 -11.44 8.47
N THR A 65 -4.19 -11.46 8.89
CA THR A 65 -3.48 -10.28 9.39
C THR A 65 -2.50 -9.79 8.34
N VAL A 66 -2.54 -8.49 8.02
CA VAL A 66 -1.56 -7.80 7.19
C VAL A 66 -0.76 -6.88 8.08
N THR A 67 0.55 -7.04 8.16
CA THR A 67 1.41 -6.26 9.07
C THR A 67 1.92 -4.98 8.40
N ALA A 68 2.40 -4.02 9.19
CA ALA A 68 3.04 -2.81 8.69
C ALA A 68 4.25 -3.10 7.77
N VAL A 69 4.96 -4.21 8.00
CA VAL A 69 6.08 -4.62 7.14
C VAL A 69 5.56 -5.04 5.77
N ASP A 70 4.47 -5.81 5.72
CA ASP A 70 3.82 -6.21 4.46
C ASP A 70 3.32 -4.97 3.71
N ILE A 71 2.68 -4.02 4.41
CA ILE A 71 2.22 -2.74 3.85
C ILE A 71 3.38 -1.98 3.23
N GLN A 72 4.49 -1.83 3.96
CA GLN A 72 5.68 -1.13 3.45
C GLN A 72 6.29 -1.82 2.23
N GLN A 73 6.29 -3.16 2.19
CA GLN A 73 6.80 -3.92 1.05
C GLN A 73 5.95 -3.75 -0.20
N THR A 74 4.64 -3.52 -0.07
CA THR A 74 3.79 -3.24 -1.23
C THR A 74 4.07 -1.88 -1.87
N GLY A 75 4.66 -0.93 -1.12
CA GLY A 75 4.87 0.45 -1.57
C GLY A 75 3.56 1.20 -1.86
N LEU A 76 2.42 0.68 -1.37
CA LEU A 76 1.11 1.24 -1.60
C LEU A 76 0.82 2.35 -0.60
N VAL A 77 0.31 3.46 -1.14
CA VAL A 77 0.13 4.71 -0.42
C VAL A 77 -1.24 4.84 0.23
N ARG A 78 -2.21 4.06 -0.28
CA ARG A 78 -3.62 4.13 0.09
C ARG A 78 -4.03 2.83 0.76
N THR A 79 -4.79 2.96 1.84
CA THR A 79 -5.19 1.84 2.71
C THR A 79 -6.00 0.78 1.97
N GLU A 80 -6.82 1.17 1.00
CA GLU A 80 -7.62 0.28 0.16
C GLU A 80 -6.77 -0.55 -0.81
N ASP A 81 -5.70 0.01 -1.37
CA ASP A 81 -4.88 -0.70 -2.35
C ASP A 81 -4.18 -1.88 -1.65
N VAL A 82 -3.76 -1.66 -0.40
CA VAL A 82 -3.22 -2.73 0.47
C VAL A 82 -4.24 -3.86 0.63
N LEU A 83 -5.50 -3.52 0.89
CA LEU A 83 -6.55 -4.52 1.12
C LEU A 83 -6.99 -5.20 -0.16
N GLN A 84 -6.90 -4.53 -1.32
CA GLN A 84 -7.25 -5.08 -2.62
C GLN A 84 -6.34 -6.27 -3.01
N ASN A 85 -5.16 -6.40 -2.40
CA ASN A 85 -4.30 -7.56 -2.56
C ASN A 85 -4.81 -8.81 -1.79
N LEU A 86 -5.81 -8.66 -0.92
CA LEU A 86 -6.41 -9.78 -0.21
C LEU A 86 -7.57 -10.39 -1.01
N PRO A 87 -7.59 -11.72 -1.24
CA PRO A 87 -8.64 -12.36 -2.03
C PRO A 87 -10.02 -12.32 -1.37
N SER A 88 -10.07 -12.03 -0.07
CA SER A 88 -11.32 -11.93 0.71
C SER A 88 -11.92 -10.53 0.72
N ILE A 89 -11.25 -9.53 0.14
CA ILE A 89 -11.66 -8.13 0.16
C ILE A 89 -11.94 -7.64 -1.27
N SER A 90 -13.03 -6.90 -1.43
CA SER A 90 -13.25 -6.01 -2.57
C SER A 90 -13.41 -4.57 -2.07
N THR A 91 -12.75 -3.64 -2.75
CA THR A 91 -12.90 -2.21 -2.50
C THR A 91 -13.89 -1.67 -3.53
N GLU A 92 -14.86 -0.86 -3.10
CA GLU A 92 -15.94 -0.39 -4.00
C GLU A 92 -15.51 0.88 -4.77
N SER A 93 -14.34 1.44 -4.47
CA SER A 93 -13.71 2.55 -5.20
C SER A 93 -12.18 2.48 -5.13
N PRO A 94 -11.54 1.48 -5.78
CA PRO A 94 -10.08 1.39 -5.81
C PRO A 94 -9.46 2.53 -6.61
N SER A 95 -8.18 2.79 -6.35
CA SER A 95 -7.42 3.83 -7.05
C SER A 95 -7.52 3.69 -8.58
N GLY A 96 -7.75 4.80 -9.27
CA GLY A 96 -7.87 4.86 -10.74
C GLY A 96 -9.29 4.72 -11.30
N ASN A 97 -10.28 4.29 -10.52
CA ASN A 97 -11.68 4.25 -10.96
C ASN A 97 -12.38 5.59 -10.72
N SER A 98 -12.60 6.36 -11.78
CA SER A 98 -13.29 7.67 -11.73
C SER A 98 -14.82 7.59 -11.86
N ILE A 99 -15.41 6.38 -11.78
CA ILE A 99 -16.81 6.14 -12.17
C ILE A 99 -17.80 6.43 -11.02
N SER A 100 -17.34 6.61 -9.77
CA SER A 100 -18.21 6.96 -8.63
C SER A 100 -17.71 8.21 -7.90
N THR A 101 -18.42 9.32 -8.10
CA THR A 101 -18.08 10.71 -7.74
C THR A 101 -18.23 11.08 -6.26
N ILE A 102 -18.26 10.12 -5.33
CA ILE A 102 -18.63 10.40 -3.93
C ILE A 102 -17.39 10.76 -3.08
N GLY A 103 -16.17 10.44 -3.54
CA GLY A 103 -14.93 10.80 -2.84
C GLY A 103 -14.73 10.07 -1.51
N ILE A 104 -15.57 9.07 -1.22
CA ILE A 104 -15.45 8.16 -0.07
C ILE A 104 -14.87 6.83 -0.56
N ASN A 105 -14.12 6.17 0.30
CA ASN A 105 -13.52 4.89 0.00
C ASN A 105 -14.00 3.84 1.00
N THR A 106 -14.75 2.86 0.50
CA THR A 106 -15.40 1.83 1.30
C THR A 106 -14.81 0.45 0.99
N VAL A 107 -14.90 -0.44 1.97
CA VAL A 107 -14.45 -1.83 1.86
C VAL A 107 -15.61 -2.77 2.04
N SER A 108 -15.62 -3.85 1.27
CA SER A 108 -16.52 -4.97 1.47
C SER A 108 -15.76 -6.29 1.51
N VAL A 109 -16.20 -7.19 2.39
CA VAL A 109 -15.67 -8.54 2.47
C VAL A 109 -16.47 -9.42 1.50
N ARG A 110 -15.76 -10.09 0.58
CA ARG A 110 -16.35 -11.01 -0.42
C ARG A 110 -17.45 -10.38 -1.30
N ASP A 111 -17.36 -9.08 -1.55
CA ASP A 111 -18.30 -8.35 -2.41
C ASP A 111 -19.77 -8.37 -1.95
N LEU A 112 -20.00 -8.58 -0.64
CA LEU A 112 -21.35 -8.61 -0.06
C LEU A 112 -21.89 -7.20 0.26
N GLY A 113 -21.19 -6.16 -0.18
CA GLY A 113 -21.50 -4.74 0.02
C GLY A 113 -20.91 -4.17 1.31
N SER A 114 -20.49 -2.91 1.26
CA SER A 114 -19.83 -2.23 2.38
C SER A 114 -20.72 -2.04 3.62
N GLN A 115 -22.05 -1.99 3.46
CA GLN A 115 -22.99 -1.97 4.58
C GLN A 115 -22.96 -3.22 5.46
N ARG A 116 -22.46 -4.34 4.93
CA ARG A 116 -22.40 -5.65 5.61
C ARG A 116 -21.02 -5.96 6.18
N THR A 117 -20.09 -5.00 6.09
CA THR A 117 -18.73 -5.11 6.58
C THR A 117 -18.51 -4.09 7.67
N LEU A 118 -18.15 -4.54 8.87
CA LEU A 118 -17.85 -3.64 9.97
C LEU A 118 -16.37 -3.23 9.95
N VAL A 119 -16.11 -1.93 9.96
CA VAL A 119 -14.75 -1.39 10.10
C VAL A 119 -14.50 -0.92 11.54
N LEU A 120 -13.39 -1.37 12.10
CA LEU A 120 -12.92 -1.02 13.43
C LEU A 120 -11.57 -0.29 13.35
N ILE A 121 -11.35 0.65 14.26
CA ILE A 121 -10.06 1.27 14.54
C ILE A 121 -9.73 0.95 16.00
N ASN A 122 -8.65 0.22 16.25
CA ASN A 122 -8.27 -0.22 17.60
C ASN A 122 -9.42 -0.90 18.35
N ASN A 123 -10.13 -1.82 17.68
CA ASN A 123 -11.33 -2.52 18.19
C ASN A 123 -12.54 -1.61 18.49
N ARG A 124 -12.51 -0.33 18.12
CA ARG A 124 -13.64 0.59 18.25
C ARG A 124 -14.28 0.83 16.90
N ARG A 125 -15.61 0.90 16.87
CA ARG A 125 -16.37 1.12 15.64
C ARG A 125 -16.00 2.47 15.03
N MET A 126 -15.64 2.44 13.76
CA MET A 126 -15.40 3.65 12.99
C MET A 126 -16.74 4.35 12.68
N ASN A 127 -16.75 5.68 12.70
CA ASN A 127 -17.92 6.45 12.29
C ASN A 127 -18.13 6.29 10.77
N PRO A 128 -19.37 6.11 10.27
CA PRO A 128 -19.63 6.20 8.85
C PRO A 128 -19.06 7.47 8.21
N GLY A 129 -18.48 7.29 7.04
CA GLY A 129 -17.68 8.30 6.35
C GLY A 129 -18.46 9.33 5.55
N GLY A 130 -19.76 9.15 5.40
CA GLY A 130 -20.65 10.09 4.73
C GLY A 130 -21.26 11.09 5.71
N ALA A 131 -21.17 12.38 5.40
CA ALA A 131 -22.09 13.36 5.96
C ALA A 131 -23.51 13.01 5.49
N GLY A 132 -24.28 12.33 6.34
CA GLY A 132 -25.74 12.19 6.23
C GLY A 132 -26.26 11.62 4.91
N GLY A 133 -26.49 10.31 4.87
CA GLY A 133 -27.56 9.76 4.03
C GLY A 133 -27.41 9.98 2.52
N VAL A 134 -26.22 9.77 1.96
CA VAL A 134 -26.06 9.71 0.50
C VAL A 134 -26.71 8.41 -0.01
N THR A 135 -28.02 8.46 -0.18
CA THR A 135 -28.85 7.51 -0.93
C THR A 135 -28.63 7.73 -2.42
N GLY A 136 -27.40 7.51 -2.89
CA GLY A 136 -27.14 7.30 -4.32
C GLY A 136 -27.54 5.87 -4.72
N PRO A 137 -27.75 5.59 -6.02
CA PRO A 137 -27.95 4.22 -6.50
C PRO A 137 -26.69 3.41 -6.14
N GLY A 138 -26.72 2.63 -5.06
CA GLY A 138 -25.55 1.94 -4.51
C GLY A 138 -25.50 1.83 -2.98
N GLY A 139 -26.22 2.68 -2.23
CA GLY A 139 -26.47 2.45 -0.80
C GLY A 139 -25.24 2.53 0.12
N PHE A 140 -24.47 3.62 0.12
CA PHE A 140 -23.30 3.77 1.01
C PHE A 140 -23.60 4.49 2.34
N ALA A 141 -24.88 4.68 2.67
CA ALA A 141 -25.35 5.59 3.72
C ALA A 141 -24.85 5.31 5.15
N ASN A 142 -24.19 4.17 5.40
CA ASN A 142 -23.63 3.79 6.71
C ASN A 142 -22.23 3.16 6.60
N SER A 143 -21.54 3.30 5.47
CA SER A 143 -20.23 2.68 5.24
C SER A 143 -19.09 3.53 5.81
N ALA A 144 -18.07 2.89 6.35
CA ALA A 144 -16.87 3.57 6.85
C ALA A 144 -16.01 4.10 5.68
N ASP A 145 -15.52 5.34 5.79
CA ASP A 145 -14.60 5.92 4.81
C ASP A 145 -13.15 5.74 5.24
N LEU A 146 -12.45 4.82 4.57
CA LEU A 146 -11.07 4.47 4.87
C LEU A 146 -10.09 5.63 4.66
N ASN A 147 -10.46 6.69 3.93
CA ASN A 147 -9.60 7.87 3.77
C ASN A 147 -9.33 8.60 5.10
N GLN A 148 -10.13 8.36 6.14
CA GLN A 148 -9.91 8.92 7.48
C GLN A 148 -8.83 8.16 8.28
N ILE A 149 -8.33 7.02 7.76
CA ILE A 149 -7.32 6.20 8.43
C ILE A 149 -5.96 6.46 7.77
N PRO A 150 -5.01 7.10 8.49
CA PRO A 150 -3.66 7.30 7.98
C PRO A 150 -2.92 5.97 7.88
N ALA A 151 -2.60 5.55 6.66
CA ALA A 151 -1.92 4.28 6.38
C ALA A 151 -0.58 4.14 7.13
N GLN A 152 0.11 5.26 7.35
CA GLN A 152 1.43 5.31 7.98
C GLN A 152 1.39 5.03 9.50
N LEU A 153 0.22 5.15 10.14
CA LEU A 153 0.02 4.78 11.54
C LEU A 153 -0.49 3.35 11.71
N ILE A 154 -0.80 2.64 10.63
CA ILE A 154 -1.29 1.26 10.70
C ILE A 154 -0.13 0.35 11.11
N GLU A 155 -0.29 -0.32 12.25
CA GLU A 155 0.61 -1.39 12.71
C GLU A 155 0.24 -2.72 12.07
N ARG A 156 -1.06 -3.00 11.98
CA ARG A 156 -1.60 -4.14 11.23
C ARG A 156 -3.08 -3.93 10.88
N VAL A 157 -3.54 -4.69 9.89
CA VAL A 157 -4.96 -4.85 9.58
C VAL A 157 -5.36 -6.31 9.79
N ASP A 158 -6.36 -6.53 10.64
CA ASP A 158 -6.94 -7.84 10.90
C ASP A 158 -8.27 -7.97 10.15
N VAL A 159 -8.35 -8.89 9.20
CA VAL A 159 -9.54 -9.18 8.40
C VAL A 159 -10.15 -10.49 8.88
N LEU A 160 -11.32 -10.41 9.50
CA LEU A 160 -12.12 -11.56 9.90
C LEU A 160 -13.21 -11.78 8.85
N THR A 161 -13.20 -12.95 8.22
CA THR A 161 -14.22 -13.34 7.24
C THR A 161 -15.31 -14.20 7.88
N GLY A 162 -16.57 -13.95 7.54
CA GLY A 162 -17.72 -14.68 8.07
C GLY A 162 -18.59 -13.86 9.02
N GLY A 163 -19.73 -14.42 9.40
CA GLY A 163 -20.72 -13.74 10.24
C GLY A 163 -20.19 -13.52 11.66
N ALA A 164 -19.80 -12.29 11.97
CA ALA A 164 -19.34 -11.86 13.29
C ALA A 164 -20.40 -11.06 14.05
N SER A 165 -21.65 -11.07 13.56
CA SER A 165 -22.73 -10.25 14.09
C SER A 165 -23.08 -10.53 15.54
N ALA A 166 -22.83 -11.75 16.03
CA ALA A 166 -23.06 -12.13 17.42
C ALA A 166 -22.11 -11.43 18.41
N VAL A 167 -20.88 -11.12 17.97
CA VAL A 167 -19.84 -10.50 18.82
C VAL A 167 -19.78 -9.01 18.60
N TYR A 168 -19.84 -8.58 17.33
CA TYR A 168 -19.59 -7.19 16.97
C TYR A 168 -20.86 -6.41 16.61
N GLY A 169 -22.01 -7.06 16.36
CA GLY A 169 -23.30 -6.42 16.10
C GLY A 169 -23.80 -6.54 14.64
N ALA A 170 -24.98 -5.96 14.36
CA ALA A 170 -25.74 -6.20 13.13
C ALA A 170 -24.99 -5.88 11.81
N ASP A 171 -24.02 -4.97 11.81
CA ASP A 171 -23.28 -4.59 10.60
C ASP A 171 -22.21 -5.61 10.18
N ALA A 172 -21.82 -6.52 11.08
CA ALA A 172 -20.75 -7.50 10.84
C ALA A 172 -21.25 -8.81 10.21
N VAL A 173 -22.07 -8.71 9.15
CA VAL A 173 -22.71 -9.87 8.49
C VAL A 173 -21.72 -10.61 7.58
N ALA A 174 -20.97 -9.88 6.76
CA ALA A 174 -19.98 -10.43 5.84
C ALA A 174 -18.63 -10.66 6.53
N GLY A 175 -18.27 -9.78 7.46
CA GLY A 175 -17.02 -9.84 8.19
C GLY A 175 -16.69 -8.54 8.94
N VAL A 176 -15.46 -8.51 9.46
CA VAL A 176 -14.91 -7.36 10.20
C VAL A 176 -13.52 -7.05 9.67
N VAL A 177 -13.22 -5.77 9.47
CA VAL A 177 -11.88 -5.28 9.16
C VAL A 177 -11.45 -4.37 10.30
N ASN A 178 -10.39 -4.74 11.02
CA ASN A 178 -9.88 -3.99 12.16
C ASN A 178 -8.50 -3.41 11.86
N PHE A 179 -8.44 -2.08 11.80
CA PHE A 179 -7.20 -1.34 11.68
C PHE A 179 -6.62 -1.11 13.08
N VAL A 180 -5.48 -1.73 13.34
CA VAL A 180 -4.73 -1.50 14.57
C VAL A 180 -3.70 -0.43 14.30
N LEU A 181 -3.86 0.72 14.93
CA LEU A 181 -2.97 1.85 14.82
C LEU A 181 -1.90 1.80 15.91
N ASN A 182 -0.71 2.29 15.59
CA ASN A 182 0.33 2.48 16.58
C ASN A 182 -0.06 3.59 17.58
N THR A 183 -0.49 3.18 18.77
CA THR A 183 -0.93 4.07 19.85
C THR A 183 0.18 4.51 20.80
N HIS A 184 1.43 4.12 20.55
CA HIS A 184 2.59 4.47 21.38
C HIS A 184 3.69 5.12 20.55
N TYR A 185 3.31 5.75 19.43
CA TYR A 185 4.26 6.39 18.53
C TYR A 185 4.96 7.55 19.25
N GLU A 186 6.29 7.55 19.20
CA GLU A 186 7.14 8.58 19.79
C GLU A 186 8.14 9.09 18.74
N GLY A 187 8.20 10.41 18.58
CA GLY A 187 9.07 11.08 17.64
C GLY A 187 8.33 11.73 16.48
N VAL A 188 9.05 11.96 15.39
CA VAL A 188 8.55 12.60 14.17
C VAL A 188 8.87 11.72 12.98
N LYS A 189 7.87 11.45 12.14
CA LYS A 189 8.02 10.71 10.88
C LYS A 189 7.48 11.56 9.74
N ILE A 190 8.26 11.61 8.67
CA ILE A 190 7.90 12.25 7.41
C ILE A 190 8.00 11.15 6.35
N ASP A 191 6.89 10.87 5.69
CA ASP A 191 6.83 9.97 4.54
C ASP A 191 6.42 10.75 3.32
N THR A 192 7.03 10.43 2.19
CA THR A 192 6.64 10.96 0.89
C THR A 192 6.72 9.87 -0.14
N ASP A 193 5.68 9.75 -0.96
CA ASP A 193 5.60 8.74 -2.00
C ASP A 193 5.19 9.38 -3.32
N TYR A 194 5.74 8.82 -4.40
CA TYR A 194 5.39 9.13 -5.77
C TYR A 194 5.24 7.84 -6.56
N SER A 195 4.06 7.59 -7.11
CA SER A 195 3.80 6.43 -7.98
C SER A 195 3.11 6.86 -9.26
N PHE A 196 3.24 6.02 -10.30
CA PHE A 196 2.57 6.18 -11.58
C PHE A 196 2.42 4.81 -12.23
N ASN A 197 1.41 4.65 -13.07
CA ASN A 197 1.22 3.47 -13.91
C ASN A 197 1.86 3.72 -15.26
N ASN A 198 2.69 2.79 -15.72
CA ASN A 198 3.24 2.77 -17.07
C ASN A 198 2.63 1.60 -17.83
N HIS A 199 2.01 1.87 -18.96
CA HIS A 199 1.45 0.85 -19.84
C HIS A 199 1.92 1.06 -21.27
N LYS A 200 2.20 -0.04 -21.95
CA LYS A 200 2.56 -0.04 -23.37
C LYS A 200 1.38 -0.57 -24.16
N ASN A 201 0.85 0.27 -25.04
CA ASN A 201 -0.24 -0.08 -25.94
C ASN A 201 0.34 -0.77 -27.18
N ASP A 202 0.63 -2.07 -27.06
CA ASP A 202 1.14 -2.89 -28.16
C ASP A 202 0.26 -4.11 -28.50
N ASN A 203 -0.94 -4.19 -27.93
CA ASN A 203 -1.88 -5.24 -28.29
C ASN A 203 -2.46 -5.00 -29.70
N ALA A 204 -1.91 -5.70 -30.68
CA ALA A 204 -2.29 -5.56 -32.09
C ALA A 204 -3.78 -5.88 -32.35
N GLN A 205 -4.40 -6.76 -31.57
CA GLN A 205 -5.80 -7.13 -31.72
C GLN A 205 -6.72 -5.98 -31.32
N TYR A 206 -6.53 -5.40 -30.14
CA TYR A 206 -7.31 -4.25 -29.69
C TYR A 206 -7.05 -3.00 -30.55
N LEU A 207 -5.79 -2.75 -30.92
CA LEU A 207 -5.45 -1.67 -31.84
C LEU A 207 -6.05 -1.87 -33.23
N GLY A 208 -6.27 -3.13 -33.66
CA GLY A 208 -7.00 -3.47 -34.88
C GLY A 208 -8.47 -3.04 -34.80
N PHE A 209 -9.18 -3.46 -33.75
CA PHE A 209 -10.58 -3.06 -33.54
C PHE A 209 -10.78 -1.55 -33.44
N LEU A 210 -9.85 -0.85 -32.77
CA LEU A 210 -9.87 0.61 -32.69
C LEU A 210 -9.72 1.27 -34.06
N ARG A 211 -8.81 0.76 -34.91
CA ARG A 211 -8.61 1.24 -36.28
C ARG A 211 -9.83 0.99 -37.16
N ASP A 212 -10.36 -0.22 -37.12
CA ASP A 212 -11.49 -0.64 -37.96
C ASP A 212 -12.77 0.12 -37.60
N SER A 213 -12.91 0.50 -36.32
CA SER A 213 -14.05 1.29 -35.83
C SER A 213 -13.85 2.80 -35.95
N GLY A 214 -12.70 3.27 -36.45
CA GLY A 214 -12.38 4.70 -36.58
C GLY A 214 -12.16 5.45 -35.26
N ASN A 215 -11.90 4.73 -34.16
CA ASN A 215 -11.65 5.33 -32.85
C ASN A 215 -10.23 5.92 -32.76
N PRO A 216 -10.00 6.94 -31.91
CA PRO A 216 -8.66 7.46 -31.65
C PRO A 216 -7.73 6.37 -31.12
N ILE A 217 -6.57 6.20 -31.75
CA ILE A 217 -5.57 5.23 -31.31
C ILE A 217 -4.80 5.84 -30.12
N PRO A 218 -4.73 5.17 -28.96
CA PRO A 218 -3.97 5.68 -27.83
C PRO A 218 -2.46 5.71 -28.14
N PRO A 219 -1.68 6.58 -27.46
CA PRO A 219 -0.22 6.62 -27.58
C PRO A 219 0.41 5.24 -27.30
N SER A 220 1.53 4.91 -27.95
CA SER A 220 2.19 3.61 -27.77
C SER A 220 2.65 3.33 -26.33
N THR A 221 2.93 4.36 -25.55
CA THR A 221 3.28 4.26 -24.13
C THR A 221 2.54 5.35 -23.38
N VAL A 222 1.86 4.98 -22.30
CA VAL A 222 1.11 5.88 -21.44
C VAL A 222 1.64 5.79 -20.02
N ASN A 223 1.92 6.96 -19.44
CA ASN A 223 2.17 7.11 -18.01
C ASN A 223 0.98 7.85 -17.39
N THR A 224 0.19 7.18 -16.55
CA THR A 224 -1.05 7.72 -16.00
C THR A 224 -1.25 7.27 -14.54
N GLY A 225 -2.32 7.72 -13.87
CA GLY A 225 -2.60 7.31 -12.48
C GLY A 225 -1.54 7.76 -11.48
N GLN A 226 -1.03 8.98 -11.64
CA GLN A 226 0.05 9.50 -10.79
C GLN A 226 -0.48 9.76 -9.37
N ASN A 227 0.15 9.20 -8.35
CA ASN A 227 -0.20 9.43 -6.96
C ASN A 227 0.97 10.08 -6.22
N ARG A 228 0.68 11.11 -5.42
CA ARG A 228 1.66 11.83 -4.61
C ARG A 228 1.16 11.96 -3.19
N SER A 229 1.94 11.51 -2.21
CA SER A 229 1.63 11.66 -0.79
C SER A 229 2.73 12.45 -0.07
N LEU A 230 2.31 13.17 0.96
CA LEU A 230 3.16 13.69 2.01
C LEU A 230 2.45 13.44 3.33
N SER A 231 3.04 12.65 4.21
CA SER A 231 2.50 12.36 5.54
C SER A 231 3.49 12.84 6.60
N LEU A 232 2.98 13.61 7.56
CA LEU A 232 3.68 14.03 8.75
C LEU A 232 2.99 13.40 9.96
N ILE A 233 3.75 12.67 10.77
CA ILE A 233 3.28 12.10 12.03
C ILE A 233 4.19 12.62 13.15
N MET A 234 3.58 13.05 14.25
CA MET A 234 4.28 13.48 15.45
C MET A 234 3.62 12.81 16.65
N GLY A 235 4.41 12.16 17.49
CA GLY A 235 3.92 11.50 18.70
C GLY A 235 4.82 11.79 19.90
N ALA A 236 4.20 11.92 21.06
CA ALA A 236 4.91 12.07 22.33
C ALA A 236 4.22 11.24 23.42
N ASN A 237 5.05 10.51 24.17
CA ASN A 237 4.63 9.82 25.38
C ASN A 237 4.71 10.80 26.57
N PHE A 238 3.73 10.76 27.46
CA PHE A 238 3.65 11.58 28.67
C PHE A 238 3.30 10.74 29.89
N ALA A 239 3.55 11.28 31.09
CA ALA A 239 3.36 10.59 32.37
C ALA A 239 4.10 9.24 32.46
N ASP A 240 5.42 9.23 32.18
CA ASP A 240 6.28 8.05 32.24
C ASP A 240 5.77 6.88 31.38
N GLY A 241 5.26 7.17 30.18
CA GLY A 241 4.73 6.18 29.23
C GLY A 241 3.29 5.75 29.49
N ARG A 242 2.58 6.36 30.45
CA ARG A 242 1.17 6.06 30.75
C ARG A 242 0.17 6.75 29.82
N GLY A 243 0.61 7.71 29.02
CA GLY A 243 -0.20 8.37 28.01
C GLY A 243 0.60 8.62 26.74
N ASN A 244 -0.10 8.60 25.61
CA ASN A 244 0.45 8.91 24.30
C ASN A 244 -0.45 9.92 23.60
N GLY A 245 0.16 10.96 23.03
CA GLY A 245 -0.51 11.89 22.13
C GLY A 245 0.12 11.77 20.76
N THR A 246 -0.66 11.40 19.76
CA THR A 246 -0.22 11.33 18.36
C THR A 246 -1.06 12.25 17.50
N ALA A 247 -0.39 13.05 16.67
CA ALA A 247 -0.98 13.90 15.65
C ALA A 247 -0.45 13.49 14.29
N TYR A 248 -1.31 13.53 13.27
CA TYR A 248 -0.93 13.23 11.89
C TYR A 248 -1.59 14.20 10.92
N ALA A 249 -0.91 14.45 9.80
CA ALA A 249 -1.43 15.19 8.68
C ALA A 249 -0.95 14.54 7.40
N THR A 250 -1.87 14.22 6.50
CA THR A 250 -1.57 13.60 5.22
C THR A 250 -2.14 14.44 4.10
N TYR A 251 -1.27 14.84 3.17
CA TYR A 251 -1.65 15.41 1.89
C TYR A 251 -1.55 14.33 0.83
N LEU A 252 -2.63 14.13 0.07
CA LEU A 252 -2.71 13.14 -0.99
C LEU A 252 -3.25 13.80 -2.25
N ASN A 253 -2.52 13.63 -3.36
CA ASN A 253 -2.95 14.07 -4.68
C ASN A 253 -2.84 12.92 -5.66
N SER A 254 -4.00 12.44 -6.13
CA SER A 254 -4.10 11.34 -7.07
C SER A 254 -4.72 11.83 -8.38
N SER A 255 -4.03 11.56 -9.49
CA SER A 255 -4.51 11.81 -10.84
C SER A 255 -5.27 10.58 -11.36
N PRO A 256 -6.43 10.75 -12.01
CA PRO A 256 -7.18 9.61 -12.53
C PRO A 256 -6.42 8.93 -13.69
N ALA A 257 -6.59 7.62 -13.81
CA ALA A 257 -6.21 6.86 -15.00
C ALA A 257 -7.44 6.75 -15.91
N VAL A 258 -7.37 7.30 -17.12
CA VAL A 258 -8.54 7.37 -18.00
C VAL A 258 -8.50 6.26 -19.04
N GLY A 259 -9.58 5.48 -19.14
CA GLY A 259 -9.67 4.27 -19.98
C GLY A 259 -9.28 4.47 -21.45
N TYR A 260 -9.63 5.62 -22.06
CA TYR A 260 -9.31 5.88 -23.47
C TYR A 260 -7.80 5.91 -23.77
N GLN A 261 -6.96 6.03 -22.74
CA GLN A 261 -5.51 6.04 -22.88
C GLN A 261 -4.92 4.64 -23.02
N PHE A 262 -5.74 3.59 -22.85
CA PHE A 262 -5.33 2.18 -22.91
C PHE A 262 -5.97 1.48 -24.11
N ASP A 263 -5.21 0.60 -24.77
CA ASP A 263 -5.62 -0.19 -25.93
C ASP A 263 -6.86 -1.06 -25.66
N HIS A 264 -6.92 -1.71 -24.50
CA HIS A 264 -8.01 -2.58 -24.10
C HIS A 264 -9.25 -1.85 -23.55
N ALA A 265 -9.15 -0.56 -23.23
CA ALA A 265 -10.23 0.25 -22.65
C ALA A 265 -10.64 1.44 -23.53
N GLY A 266 -10.01 1.62 -24.69
CA GLY A 266 -10.39 2.63 -25.69
C GLY A 266 -11.72 2.35 -26.40
N CYS A 267 -12.28 1.16 -26.21
CA CYS A 267 -13.52 0.74 -26.84
C CYS A 267 -14.18 -0.40 -26.05
N THR A 268 -15.48 -0.28 -25.80
CA THR A 268 -16.32 -1.39 -25.37
C THR A 268 -16.58 -2.31 -26.54
N LEU A 269 -16.15 -3.58 -26.42
CA LEU A 269 -16.43 -4.59 -27.42
C LEU A 269 -17.90 -5.01 -27.30
N ASN A 270 -18.71 -4.59 -28.26
CA ASN A 270 -20.07 -5.06 -28.44
C ASN A 270 -20.07 -6.15 -29.52
N GLY A 271 -20.26 -7.41 -29.11
CA GLY A 271 -20.18 -8.52 -30.06
C GLY A 271 -20.32 -9.88 -29.39
N GLY A 272 -21.51 -10.45 -29.51
CA GLY A 272 -21.86 -11.81 -29.10
C GLY A 272 -22.92 -12.37 -30.03
N SER A 273 -22.70 -12.28 -31.35
CA SER A 273 -23.49 -13.08 -32.29
C SER A 273 -23.03 -14.53 -32.21
N SER A 274 -23.98 -15.47 -32.30
CA SER A 274 -23.68 -16.91 -32.47
C SER A 274 -22.92 -17.23 -33.76
N ASP A 275 -22.73 -16.22 -34.61
CA ASP A 275 -21.96 -16.27 -35.84
C ASP A 275 -20.52 -15.77 -35.60
N VAL A 276 -19.57 -16.71 -35.65
CA VAL A 276 -18.12 -16.48 -35.45
C VAL A 276 -17.51 -15.64 -36.60
N THR A 277 -18.26 -15.42 -37.68
CA THR A 277 -17.80 -14.64 -38.84
C THR A 277 -18.00 -13.13 -38.70
N VAL A 278 -18.77 -12.67 -37.72
CA VAL A 278 -18.97 -11.25 -37.45
C VAL A 278 -17.93 -10.79 -36.41
N PRO A 279 -16.95 -9.95 -36.79
CA PRO A 279 -15.97 -9.45 -35.83
C PRO A 279 -16.66 -8.56 -34.78
N PRO A 280 -16.20 -8.58 -33.52
CA PRO A 280 -16.73 -7.69 -32.50
C PRO A 280 -16.50 -6.23 -32.91
N ILE A 281 -17.51 -5.40 -32.75
CA ILE A 281 -17.46 -3.98 -33.09
C ILE A 281 -17.30 -3.14 -31.83
N CYS A 282 -16.66 -1.98 -31.95
CA CYS A 282 -16.66 -0.98 -30.89
C CYS A 282 -18.02 -0.29 -30.83
N GLY A 283 -18.71 -0.36 -29.68
CA GLY A 283 -20.02 0.25 -29.47
C GLY A 283 -20.34 0.47 -28.01
#